data_AF-A0A3D3JWJ3-F1
#
_entry.id   AF-A0A3D3JWJ3-F1
#
_cell.length_a   1.000
_cell.length_b   1.000
_cell.length_c   1.000
_cell.angle_alpha   90.00
_cell.angle_beta   90.00
_cell.angle_gamma   90.00
#
_symmetry.space_group_name_H-M   'P 1'
#
loop_
_entity.id
_entity.type
_entity.pdbx_description
1 polymer ?
#
loop_
_entity_poly.entity_id
_entity_poly.type
_entity_poly.pdbx_seq_one_letter_code
_entity_poly.pdbx_strand_id
1 'polypeptide(L)'
;MSPLPIVTTFVVTAALLHGTDYRAITFRLPPGQTVPVNIPNLNVVNRIADCFHADASDAAIAELTARGFTCDSVPRQLRASGYPALEDIEADLQTWAQQFPNLCRLYQIGTSILARPILVMQITDNPLVEEFEPEFKYVANMHGNEAIGQEMAMRFIEHLLTSYGTDPGVTALVDGTDIHVL
;
A
#
# COMPACT_ATOMS: atom_id res chain seq x y z
N MET A 1 22.90 -23.09 19.57
CA MET A 1 22.78 -22.18 18.41
C MET A 1 21.31 -22.14 18.07
N SER A 2 20.62 -21.05 18.44
CA SER A 2 19.29 -20.78 17.90
C SER A 2 19.43 -20.57 16.38
N PRO A 3 18.50 -21.10 15.56
CA PRO A 3 18.53 -20.80 14.13
C PRO A 3 18.40 -19.29 13.94
N LEU A 4 19.18 -18.72 13.02
CA LEU A 4 19.03 -17.34 12.59
C LEU A 4 17.70 -17.22 11.84
N PRO A 5 16.88 -16.17 12.10
CA PRO A 5 15.66 -15.95 11.33
C PRO A 5 16.01 -15.79 9.85
N ILE A 6 15.21 -16.41 8.98
CA ILE A 6 15.34 -16.27 7.53
C ILE A 6 14.63 -14.97 7.17
N VAL A 7 15.35 -13.86 7.18
CA VAL A 7 14.81 -12.56 6.75
C VAL A 7 14.77 -12.53 5.22
N THR A 8 13.57 -12.55 4.65
CA THR A 8 13.41 -12.39 3.21
C THR A 8 13.25 -10.91 2.87
N THR A 9 14.15 -10.35 2.07
CA THR A 9 14.12 -8.93 1.65
C THR A 9 13.57 -8.79 0.24
N PHE A 10 12.55 -7.95 0.07
CA PHE A 10 12.01 -7.53 -1.22
C PHE A 10 12.28 -6.05 -1.46
N VAL A 11 12.71 -5.74 -2.67
CA VAL A 11 12.91 -4.36 -3.13
C VAL A 11 11.69 -3.97 -3.96
N VAL A 12 11.00 -2.92 -3.54
CA VAL A 12 9.86 -2.36 -4.28
C VAL A 12 10.35 -1.20 -5.13
N THR A 13 10.54 -1.47 -6.42
CA THR A 13 10.84 -0.46 -7.45
C THR A 13 9.61 -0.24 -8.32
N ALA A 14 9.11 0.99 -8.37
CA ALA A 14 8.02 1.38 -9.25
C ALA A 14 8.45 2.56 -10.13
N ALA A 15 8.52 2.30 -11.44
CA ALA A 15 8.83 3.30 -12.45
C ALA A 15 7.54 3.95 -12.97
N LEU A 16 7.52 5.30 -13.04
CA LEU A 16 6.43 6.06 -13.67
C LEU A 16 6.39 5.80 -15.18
N LEU A 17 5.31 5.19 -15.66
CA LEU A 17 4.77 5.53 -16.98
C LEU A 17 3.92 6.78 -16.79
N HIS A 18 4.39 7.92 -17.29
CA HIS A 18 3.69 9.19 -17.22
C HIS A 18 2.28 9.11 -17.84
N GLY A 19 1.26 9.57 -17.12
CA GLY A 19 -0.09 9.80 -17.64
C GLY A 19 -1.05 10.28 -16.55
N THR A 20 -1.40 11.56 -16.55
CA THR A 20 -2.32 12.23 -15.60
C THR A 20 -3.81 11.89 -15.83
N ASP A 21 -4.11 10.95 -16.73
CA ASP A 21 -5.44 10.86 -17.32
C ASP A 21 -6.29 9.70 -16.78
N TYR A 22 -5.88 9.08 -15.66
CA TYR A 22 -6.55 7.92 -15.07
C TYR A 22 -7.08 8.20 -13.66
N ARG A 23 -8.30 7.73 -13.39
CA ARG A 23 -9.00 7.85 -12.11
C ARG A 23 -9.30 6.47 -11.55
N ALA A 24 -9.09 6.31 -10.24
CA ALA A 24 -9.52 5.12 -9.53
C ALA A 24 -11.06 5.14 -9.41
N ILE A 25 -11.71 4.08 -9.90
CA ILE A 25 -13.15 3.89 -9.87
C ILE A 25 -13.48 2.51 -9.33
N THR A 26 -14.70 2.38 -8.83
CA THR A 26 -15.37 1.08 -8.72
C THR A 26 -16.52 1.01 -9.72
N PHE A 27 -16.71 -0.13 -10.36
CA PHE A 27 -17.91 -0.38 -11.16
C PHE A 27 -18.52 -1.74 -10.83
N ARG A 28 -19.85 -1.83 -10.85
CA ARG A 28 -20.59 -3.06 -10.54
C ARG A 28 -21.16 -3.71 -11.78
N LEU A 29 -21.02 -5.02 -11.91
CA LEU A 29 -21.70 -5.82 -12.94
C LEU A 29 -23.20 -5.92 -12.65
N PRO A 30 -24.07 -5.49 -13.56
CA PRO A 30 -25.48 -5.83 -13.51
C PRO A 30 -25.69 -7.36 -13.58
N PRO A 31 -26.75 -7.90 -12.97
CA PRO A 31 -27.07 -9.32 -13.04
C PRO A 31 -27.14 -9.82 -14.50
N GLY A 32 -26.37 -10.86 -14.82
CA GLY A 32 -26.36 -11.47 -16.15
C GLY A 32 -25.46 -10.79 -17.19
N GLN A 33 -24.73 -9.73 -16.85
CA GLN A 33 -23.68 -9.17 -17.69
C GLN A 33 -22.30 -9.77 -17.39
N THR A 34 -21.45 -9.81 -18.43
CA THR A 34 -20.04 -10.22 -18.32
C THR A 34 -19.13 -9.00 -18.24
N VAL A 35 -17.95 -9.16 -17.62
CA VAL A 35 -16.93 -8.11 -17.52
C VAL A 35 -16.66 -7.52 -18.92
N PRO A 36 -16.63 -6.18 -19.07
CA PRO A 36 -16.22 -5.58 -20.34
C PRO A 36 -14.72 -5.82 -20.55
N VAL A 37 -14.37 -6.83 -21.36
CA VAL A 37 -12.98 -7.26 -21.61
C VAL A 37 -12.24 -6.32 -22.60
N ASN A 38 -12.93 -5.34 -23.19
CA ASN A 38 -12.36 -4.50 -24.24
C ASN A 38 -12.88 -3.05 -24.17
N ILE A 39 -12.47 -2.33 -23.13
CA ILE A 39 -12.57 -0.87 -23.06
C ILE A 39 -11.13 -0.35 -23.04
N PRO A 40 -10.70 0.43 -24.06
CA PRO A 40 -9.36 1.03 -24.07
C PRO A 40 -9.13 1.86 -22.81
N ASN A 41 -7.94 1.79 -22.23
CA ASN A 41 -7.57 2.60 -21.07
C ASN A 41 -8.47 2.36 -19.84
N LEU A 42 -9.00 1.14 -19.71
CA LEU A 42 -9.60 0.59 -18.49
C LEU A 42 -8.70 -0.52 -17.95
N ASN A 43 -8.07 -0.28 -16.80
CA ASN A 43 -7.24 -1.26 -16.13
C ASN A 43 -7.95 -1.77 -14.88
N VAL A 44 -8.47 -3.01 -14.92
CA VAL A 44 -9.11 -3.64 -13.75
C VAL A 44 -8.02 -4.12 -12.79
N VAL A 45 -8.00 -3.56 -11.58
CA VAL A 45 -6.99 -3.78 -10.55
C VAL A 45 -7.42 -4.90 -9.60
N ASN A 46 -8.70 -4.97 -9.23
CA ASN A 46 -9.22 -5.98 -8.30
C ASN A 46 -10.70 -6.28 -8.57
N ARG A 47 -11.18 -7.43 -8.11
CA ARG A 47 -12.59 -7.83 -8.15
C ARG A 47 -13.03 -8.40 -6.80
N ILE A 48 -14.11 -7.84 -6.26
CA ILE A 48 -14.79 -8.34 -5.06
C ILE A 48 -16.25 -8.61 -5.45
N ALA A 49 -16.64 -9.88 -5.55
CA ALA A 49 -17.97 -10.31 -5.99
C ALA A 49 -18.38 -9.71 -7.36
N ASP A 50 -19.39 -8.83 -7.36
CA ASP A 50 -19.92 -8.08 -8.51
C ASP A 50 -19.23 -6.72 -8.73
N CYS A 51 -18.37 -6.28 -7.80
CA CYS A 51 -17.68 -5.00 -7.82
C CYS A 51 -16.24 -5.13 -8.35
N PHE A 52 -15.85 -4.22 -9.24
CA PHE A 52 -14.53 -4.15 -9.87
C PHE A 52 -13.87 -2.84 -9.50
N HIS A 53 -12.65 -2.91 -8.99
CA HIS A 53 -11.79 -1.75 -8.78
C HIS A 53 -10.93 -1.58 -10.02
N ALA A 54 -10.90 -0.38 -10.60
CA ALA A 54 -10.17 -0.13 -11.83
C ALA A 54 -9.57 1.28 -11.87
N ASP A 55 -8.46 1.42 -12.57
CA ASP A 55 -7.96 2.70 -13.04
C ASP A 55 -8.49 2.95 -14.45
N ALA A 56 -9.27 4.01 -14.63
CA ALA A 56 -9.97 4.30 -15.88
C ALA A 56 -9.74 5.74 -16.31
N SER A 57 -9.49 5.94 -17.61
CA SER A 57 -9.56 7.28 -18.19
C SER A 57 -10.98 7.84 -18.21
N ASP A 58 -11.15 9.17 -18.34
CA ASP A 58 -12.49 9.77 -18.47
C ASP A 58 -13.27 9.19 -19.67
N ALA A 59 -12.58 8.86 -20.77
CA ALA A 59 -13.18 8.18 -21.92
C ALA A 59 -13.68 6.76 -21.57
N ALA A 60 -12.89 6.01 -20.79
CA ALA A 60 -13.27 4.67 -20.33
C ALA A 60 -14.45 4.72 -19.34
N ILE A 61 -14.50 5.74 -18.47
CA ILE A 61 -15.63 5.97 -17.54
C ILE A 61 -16.91 6.29 -18.33
N ALA A 62 -16.82 7.14 -19.34
CA ALA A 62 -17.95 7.47 -20.21
C ALA A 62 -18.48 6.23 -20.94
N GLU A 63 -17.59 5.37 -21.43
CA GLU A 63 -17.96 4.12 -22.09
C GLU A 63 -18.61 3.11 -21.12
N LEU A 64 -18.07 2.94 -19.91
CA LEU A 64 -18.69 2.13 -18.87
C LEU A 64 -20.10 2.62 -18.53
N THR A 65 -20.26 3.92 -18.36
CA THR A 65 -21.56 4.55 -18.08
C THR A 65 -22.54 4.33 -19.24
N ALA A 66 -22.08 4.49 -20.49
CA ALA A 66 -22.89 4.26 -21.69
C ALA A 66 -23.36 2.80 -21.82
N ARG A 67 -22.55 1.85 -21.33
CA ARG A 67 -22.89 0.42 -21.28
C ARG A 67 -23.78 0.04 -20.08
N GLY A 68 -24.14 1.01 -19.23
CA GLY A 68 -25.06 0.83 -18.10
C GLY A 68 -24.39 0.39 -16.80
N PHE A 69 -23.06 0.50 -16.69
CA PHE A 69 -22.34 0.26 -15.44
C PHE A 69 -22.42 1.50 -14.55
N THR A 70 -22.70 1.30 -13.26
CA THR A 70 -22.55 2.36 -12.26
C THR A 70 -21.07 2.50 -11.93
N CYS A 71 -20.51 3.70 -12.08
CA CYS A 71 -19.11 4.00 -11.75
C CYS A 71 -19.04 4.97 -10.58
N ASP A 72 -18.54 4.50 -9.44
CA ASP A 72 -18.32 5.33 -8.27
C ASP A 72 -16.84 5.72 -8.21
N SER A 73 -16.54 7.01 -8.08
CA SER A 73 -15.17 7.46 -7.88
C SER A 73 -14.67 6.92 -6.55
N VAL A 74 -13.57 6.17 -6.56
CA VAL A 74 -12.87 5.88 -5.33
C VAL A 74 -12.12 7.16 -4.98
N PRO A 75 -12.35 7.75 -3.79
CA PRO A 75 -11.50 8.82 -3.33
C PRO A 75 -10.11 8.23 -3.19
N ARG A 76 -9.26 8.43 -4.20
CA ARG A 76 -7.83 8.29 -4.00
C ARG A 76 -7.52 9.38 -2.99
N GLN A 77 -7.20 9.01 -1.75
CA GLN A 77 -6.70 9.97 -0.76
C GLN A 77 -5.31 10.43 -1.21
N LEU A 78 -5.20 11.04 -2.39
CA LEU A 78 -4.01 11.73 -2.82
C LEU A 78 -3.78 12.83 -1.79
N ARG A 79 -2.59 12.87 -1.21
CA ARG A 79 -2.17 14.05 -0.46
C ARG A 79 -2.38 15.25 -1.37
N ALA A 80 -3.06 16.28 -0.86
CA ALA A 80 -3.45 17.44 -1.64
C ALA A 80 -2.24 18.17 -2.29
N SER A 81 -1.02 17.89 -1.83
CA SER A 81 0.24 18.51 -2.24
C SER A 81 1.12 17.67 -3.21
N GLY A 82 0.73 16.43 -3.56
CA GLY A 82 1.59 15.54 -4.35
C GLY A 82 2.40 14.57 -3.48
N TYR A 83 3.66 14.29 -3.84
CA TYR A 83 4.54 13.41 -3.04
C TYR A 83 4.97 14.11 -1.74
N PRO A 84 4.92 13.43 -0.59
CA PRO A 84 5.28 13.99 0.71
C PRO A 84 6.76 14.30 0.77
N ALA A 85 7.10 15.38 1.49
CA ALA A 85 8.47 15.64 1.87
C ALA A 85 8.94 14.58 2.88
N LEU A 86 10.25 14.43 3.04
CA LEU A 86 10.80 13.45 3.98
C LEU A 86 10.31 13.71 5.41
N GLU A 87 10.18 14.98 5.78
CA GLU A 87 9.72 15.41 7.10
C GLU A 87 8.26 14.98 7.36
N ASP A 88 7.42 14.99 6.33
CA ASP A 88 6.03 14.54 6.43
C ASP A 88 5.97 13.02 6.64
N ILE A 89 6.82 12.27 5.93
CA ILE A 89 6.95 10.81 6.10
C ILE A 89 7.38 10.48 7.52
N GLU A 90 8.42 11.14 8.02
CA GLU A 90 8.92 10.93 9.38
C GLU A 90 7.81 11.22 10.42
N ALA A 91 7.04 12.28 10.21
CA ALA A 91 5.92 12.63 11.08
C ALA A 91 4.79 11.58 11.05
N ASP A 92 4.44 11.04 9.87
CA ASP A 92 3.46 9.96 9.75
C ASP A 92 3.91 8.70 10.49
N LEU A 93 5.16 8.27 10.26
CA LEU A 93 5.70 7.07 10.89
C LEU A 93 5.71 7.22 12.42
N GLN A 94 6.09 8.39 12.94
CA GLN A 94 6.01 8.68 14.37
C GLN A 94 4.57 8.67 14.88
N THR A 95 3.64 9.23 14.10
CA THR A 95 2.21 9.27 14.45
C THR A 95 1.65 7.85 14.54
N TRP A 96 1.93 6.99 13.57
CA TRP A 96 1.46 5.61 13.56
C TRP A 96 2.04 4.79 14.72
N ALA A 97 3.33 4.93 15.01
CA ALA A 97 3.94 4.27 16.16
C ALA A 97 3.30 4.69 17.51
N GLN A 98 2.79 5.91 17.60
CA GLN A 98 2.05 6.39 18.79
C GLN A 98 0.59 5.92 18.81
N GLN A 99 -0.06 5.84 17.66
CA GLN A 99 -1.48 5.47 17.54
C GLN A 99 -1.71 3.95 17.65
N PHE A 100 -0.78 3.15 17.15
CA PHE A 100 -0.87 1.70 17.10
C PHE A 100 0.27 1.02 17.88
N PRO A 101 0.50 1.36 19.16
CA PRO A 101 1.67 0.88 19.91
C PRO A 101 1.69 -0.64 20.13
N ASN A 102 0.53 -1.30 20.01
CA ASN A 102 0.40 -2.75 20.12
C ASN A 102 0.63 -3.46 18.78
N LEU A 103 0.68 -2.74 17.66
CA LEU A 103 0.80 -3.34 16.32
C LEU A 103 2.07 -2.91 15.59
N CYS A 104 2.71 -1.83 16.01
CA CYS A 104 3.92 -1.37 15.36
C CYS A 104 4.90 -0.67 16.29
N ARG A 105 6.16 -0.67 15.86
CA ARG A 105 7.22 0.16 16.44
C ARG A 105 8.08 0.77 15.35
N LEU A 106 8.47 2.02 15.56
CA LEU A 106 9.43 2.72 14.72
C LEU A 106 10.81 2.63 15.35
N TYR A 107 11.81 2.19 14.57
CA TYR A 107 13.18 2.11 15.04
C TYR A 107 14.18 2.54 13.96
N GLN A 108 15.37 2.94 14.40
CA GLN A 108 16.44 3.40 13.52
C GLN A 108 17.50 2.32 13.36
N ILE A 109 17.86 1.99 12.12
CA ILE A 109 18.91 1.00 11.81
C ILE A 109 20.26 1.64 11.47
N GLY A 110 20.32 2.95 11.32
CA GLY A 110 21.53 3.68 11.01
C GLY A 110 21.28 5.13 10.64
N THR A 111 22.30 5.78 10.11
CA THR A 111 22.25 7.19 9.68
C THR A 111 22.83 7.28 8.28
N SER A 112 22.18 8.05 7.41
CA SER A 112 22.66 8.31 6.06
C SER A 112 23.89 9.22 6.04
N ILE A 113 24.53 9.35 4.87
CA ILE A 113 25.70 10.23 4.68
C ILE A 113 25.39 11.71 4.96
N LEU A 114 24.11 12.10 4.86
CA LEU A 114 23.62 13.46 5.13
C LEU A 114 23.07 13.59 6.56
N ALA A 115 23.48 12.70 7.47
CA ALA A 115 23.07 12.71 8.88
C ALA A 115 21.55 12.52 9.13
N ARG A 116 20.82 11.91 8.18
CA ARG A 116 19.39 11.61 8.32
C ARG A 116 19.16 10.21 8.89
N PRO A 117 18.19 10.00 9.79
CA PRO A 117 17.89 8.67 10.33
C PRO A 117 17.41 7.73 9.22
N ILE A 118 17.85 6.47 9.27
CA ILE A 118 17.31 5.40 8.44
C ILE A 118 16.30 4.64 9.30
N LEU A 119 15.03 4.94 9.06
CA LEU A 119 13.91 4.46 9.87
C LEU A 119 13.32 3.18 9.28
N VAL A 120 12.86 2.30 10.15
CA VAL A 120 12.11 1.09 9.77
C VAL A 120 10.86 1.02 10.64
N MET A 121 9.72 0.81 10.00
CA MET A 121 8.47 0.49 10.67
C MET A 121 8.36 -1.03 10.78
N GLN A 122 8.36 -1.56 12.00
CA GLN A 122 7.98 -2.95 12.25
C GLN A 122 6.48 -3.04 12.51
N ILE A 123 5.81 -4.03 11.94
CA ILE A 123 4.38 -4.29 12.09
C ILE A 123 4.18 -5.80 12.36
N THR A 124 3.60 -6.12 13.50
CA THR A 124 3.30 -7.48 14.01
C THR A 124 2.30 -7.33 15.18
N ASP A 125 1.60 -8.38 15.58
CA ASP A 125 0.64 -8.34 16.70
C ASP A 125 1.33 -8.16 18.08
N ASN A 126 2.62 -8.49 18.21
CA ASN A 126 3.40 -8.29 19.45
C ASN A 126 4.77 -7.63 19.22
N PRO A 127 4.86 -6.33 18.87
CA PRO A 127 6.10 -5.67 18.40
C PRO A 127 7.23 -5.54 19.44
N LEU A 128 6.99 -5.94 20.69
CA LEU A 128 7.97 -5.92 21.77
C LEU A 128 8.51 -7.31 22.12
N VAL A 129 7.99 -8.37 21.50
CA VAL A 129 8.34 -9.75 21.76
C VAL A 129 8.88 -10.37 20.47
N GLU A 130 9.98 -11.09 20.59
CA GLU A 130 10.48 -11.91 19.49
C GLU A 130 9.72 -13.23 19.47
N GLU A 131 8.97 -13.47 18.41
CA GLU A 131 8.12 -14.65 18.25
C GLU A 131 8.62 -15.58 17.15
N PHE A 132 8.10 -16.81 17.09
CA PHE A 132 8.47 -17.75 16.03
C PHE A 132 7.64 -17.50 14.77
N GLU A 133 7.83 -16.31 14.21
CA GLU A 133 7.16 -15.85 13.00
C GLU A 133 8.16 -15.68 11.85
N PRO A 134 7.71 -15.82 10.59
CA PRO A 134 8.54 -15.45 9.46
C PRO A 134 8.75 -13.93 9.42
N GLU A 135 10.01 -13.49 9.27
CA GLU A 135 10.36 -12.08 9.10
C GLU A 135 10.45 -11.69 7.63
N PHE A 136 9.75 -10.62 7.26
CA PHE A 136 9.81 -10.04 5.91
C PHE A 136 10.19 -8.58 5.95
N LYS A 137 11.07 -8.18 5.02
CA LYS A 137 11.49 -6.79 4.88
C LYS A 137 11.17 -6.24 3.50
N TYR A 138 10.42 -5.16 3.45
CA TYR A 138 10.19 -4.33 2.27
C TYR A 138 11.14 -3.15 2.29
N VAL A 139 11.81 -2.89 1.17
CA VAL A 139 12.67 -1.71 0.98
C VAL A 139 12.15 -0.91 -0.19
N ALA A 140 11.78 0.33 0.07
CA ALA A 140 11.40 1.30 -0.95
C ALA A 140 12.56 2.26 -1.27
N ASN A 141 12.47 2.92 -2.42
CA ASN A 141 13.29 4.08 -2.81
C ASN A 141 14.81 3.90 -2.69
N MET A 142 15.34 2.70 -2.99
CA MET A 142 16.81 2.52 -3.12
C MET A 142 17.40 3.39 -4.23
N HIS A 143 16.61 3.72 -5.25
CA HIS A 143 16.91 4.78 -6.20
C HIS A 143 16.08 6.02 -5.88
N GLY A 144 16.75 7.15 -5.69
CA GLY A 144 16.13 8.41 -5.23
C GLY A 144 15.17 9.07 -6.23
N ASN A 145 15.03 8.53 -7.44
CA ASN A 145 14.10 9.00 -8.48
C ASN A 145 12.85 8.10 -8.62
N GLU A 146 12.65 7.11 -7.74
CA GLU A 146 11.53 6.16 -7.77
C GLU A 146 10.45 6.52 -6.73
N ALA A 147 9.89 7.73 -6.82
CA ALA A 147 8.98 8.28 -5.80
C ALA A 147 7.72 7.42 -5.51
N ILE A 148 7.28 6.57 -6.45
CA ILE A 148 6.12 5.68 -6.26
C ILE A 148 6.41 4.61 -5.19
N GLY A 149 7.63 4.08 -5.11
CA GLY A 149 7.96 3.02 -4.14
C GLY A 149 7.64 3.44 -2.71
N GLN A 150 7.97 4.68 -2.38
CA GLN A 150 7.73 5.30 -1.08
C GLN A 150 6.24 5.49 -0.82
N GLU A 151 5.46 5.95 -1.80
CA GLU A 151 4.01 6.03 -1.62
C GLU A 151 3.39 4.66 -1.41
N MET A 152 3.85 3.65 -2.14
CA MET A 152 3.38 2.27 -1.96
C MET A 152 3.70 1.75 -0.57
N ALA A 153 4.93 1.98 -0.07
CA ALA A 153 5.33 1.60 1.28
C ALA A 153 4.48 2.30 2.34
N MET A 154 4.27 3.62 2.23
CA MET A 154 3.46 4.38 3.18
C MET A 154 2.00 3.92 3.19
N ARG A 155 1.41 3.66 2.02
CA ARG A 155 0.04 3.13 1.92
C ARG A 155 -0.08 1.71 2.43
N PHE A 156 0.95 0.90 2.22
CA PHE A 156 0.99 -0.46 2.74
C PHE A 156 1.00 -0.45 4.26
N ILE A 157 1.85 0.37 4.89
CA ILE A 157 1.86 0.56 6.35
C ILE A 157 0.48 1.03 6.84
N GLU A 158 -0.06 2.10 6.26
CA GLU A 158 -1.38 2.65 6.63
C GLU A 158 -2.48 1.59 6.52
N HIS A 159 -2.48 0.82 5.43
CA HIS A 159 -3.48 -0.22 5.18
C HIS A 159 -3.41 -1.34 6.22
N LEU A 160 -2.21 -1.84 6.54
CA LEU A 160 -2.03 -2.89 7.54
C LEU A 160 -2.55 -2.42 8.91
N LEU A 161 -2.16 -1.22 9.35
CA LEU A 161 -2.54 -0.70 10.67
C LEU A 161 -4.04 -0.39 10.78
N THR A 162 -4.63 0.22 9.75
CA THR A 162 -6.04 0.67 9.80
C THR A 162 -7.03 -0.44 9.49
N SER A 163 -6.59 -1.51 8.80
CA SER A 163 -7.46 -2.64 8.45
C SER A 163 -7.34 -3.80 9.43
N TYR A 164 -6.33 -3.83 10.29
CA TYR A 164 -6.17 -4.83 11.34
C TYR A 164 -7.42 -4.92 12.23
N GLY A 165 -7.91 -6.14 12.47
CA GLY A 165 -9.14 -6.41 13.21
C GLY A 165 -10.43 -6.20 12.41
N THR A 166 -10.36 -5.67 11.18
CA THR A 166 -11.54 -5.47 10.31
C THR A 166 -11.48 -6.31 9.04
N ASP A 167 -10.32 -6.38 8.39
CA ASP A 167 -10.08 -7.27 7.25
C ASP A 167 -9.42 -8.57 7.74
N PRO A 168 -10.07 -9.74 7.56
CA PRO A 168 -9.55 -11.01 8.05
C PRO A 168 -8.21 -11.42 7.41
N GLY A 169 -7.95 -11.01 6.18
CA GLY A 169 -6.70 -11.30 5.48
C GLY A 169 -5.53 -10.49 6.03
N VAL A 170 -5.75 -9.19 6.30
CA VAL A 170 -4.76 -8.31 6.94
C VAL A 170 -4.49 -8.78 8.37
N THR A 171 -5.53 -9.11 9.14
CA THR A 171 -5.36 -9.62 10.51
C THR A 171 -4.53 -10.90 10.52
N ALA A 172 -4.85 -11.88 9.67
CA ALA A 172 -4.09 -13.13 9.59
C ALA A 172 -2.64 -12.93 9.11
N LEU A 173 -2.38 -11.89 8.31
CA LEU A 173 -1.03 -11.54 7.88
C LEU A 173 -0.21 -10.94 9.04
N VAL A 174 -0.79 -10.01 9.80
CA VAL A 174 -0.11 -9.34 10.93
C VAL A 174 0.07 -10.27 12.13
N ASP A 175 -0.89 -11.18 12.38
CA ASP A 175 -0.84 -12.18 13.47
C ASP A 175 0.10 -13.38 13.19
N GLY A 176 0.75 -13.41 12.03
CA GLY A 176 1.54 -14.56 11.62
C GLY A 176 2.81 -14.20 10.87
N THR A 177 3.22 -12.94 10.89
CA THR A 177 4.38 -12.43 10.14
C THR A 177 4.91 -11.16 10.80
N ASP A 178 6.23 -11.09 10.96
CA ASP A 178 6.90 -9.87 11.39
C ASP A 178 7.36 -9.04 10.18
N ILE A 179 6.68 -7.92 9.94
CA ILE A 179 6.82 -7.13 8.72
C ILE A 179 7.62 -5.86 9.00
N HIS A 180 8.74 -5.70 8.30
CA HIS A 180 9.62 -4.54 8.37
C HIS A 180 9.54 -3.73 7.08
N VAL A 181 9.22 -2.44 7.16
CA VAL A 181 9.17 -1.55 6.00
C VAL A 181 10.20 -0.44 6.16
N LEU A 182 11.15 -0.40 5.22
CA LEU A 182 12.22 0.60 5.09
C LEU A 182 11.93 1.56 3.94
#